data_AF-A0A7C7MY53-F1
#
_entry.id   AF-A0A7C7MY53-F1
#
_cell.length_a   1.000
_cell.length_b   1.000
_cell.length_c   1.000
_cell.angle_alpha   90.00
_cell.angle_beta   90.00
_cell.angle_gamma   90.00
#
_symmetry.space_group_name_H-M   'P 1'
#
loop_
_entity.id
_entity.type
_entity.pdbx_description
1 polymer ?
#
loop_
_entity_poly.entity_id
_entity_poly.type
_entity_poly.pdbx_seq_one_letter_code
_entity_poly.pdbx_strand_id
1 'polypeptide(L)'
;MKIKIFKNTSIILLLTFLLYGCSSNSEKSTVKELNISFENMKLTPNIINIEEKNKLNLNVTSDIDGKLHIHGYNIEGKISKNKMSKITINLNATGSFPIAF
;
A
#
# COMPACT_ATOMS: atom_id res chain seq x y z
N MET A 1 50.62 -1.98 48.70
CA MET A 1 49.79 -1.47 47.60
C MET A 1 48.77 -2.56 47.23
N LYS A 2 47.49 -2.42 47.60
CA LYS A 2 46.43 -3.41 47.28
C LYS A 2 45.47 -2.78 46.27
N ILE A 3 45.58 -3.17 45.01
CA ILE A 3 44.64 -2.79 43.97
C ILE A 3 43.41 -3.68 44.13
N LYS A 4 42.30 -3.13 44.64
CA LYS A 4 41.00 -3.80 44.61
C LYS A 4 40.32 -3.46 43.28
N ILE A 5 40.32 -4.42 42.38
CA ILE A 5 39.72 -4.36 41.04
C ILE A 5 38.24 -4.05 41.18
N PHE A 6 37.83 -3.01 40.46
CA PHE A 6 36.51 -2.38 40.55
C PHE A 6 35.38 -3.31 40.13
N LYS A 7 34.25 -3.09 40.79
CA LYS A 7 32.93 -3.71 40.73
C LYS A 7 32.22 -3.41 39.38
N ASN A 8 32.88 -3.62 38.23
CA ASN A 8 32.39 -3.13 36.93
C ASN A 8 31.95 -4.23 35.95
N THR A 9 31.93 -5.49 36.35
CA THR A 9 31.53 -6.61 35.47
C THR A 9 30.03 -6.71 35.21
N SER A 10 29.18 -6.00 35.97
CA SER A 10 27.71 -6.09 35.83
C SER A 10 27.12 -5.22 34.72
N ILE A 11 27.84 -4.20 34.24
CA ILE A 11 27.32 -3.22 33.27
C ILE A 11 27.55 -3.67 31.81
N ILE A 12 28.56 -4.51 31.57
CA ILE A 12 28.92 -4.95 30.21
C ILE A 12 27.89 -5.95 29.64
N LEU A 13 27.17 -6.69 30.49
CA LEU A 13 26.22 -7.71 30.06
C LEU A 13 24.88 -7.13 29.54
N LEU A 14 24.54 -5.90 29.90
CA LEU A 14 23.25 -5.28 29.52
C LEU A 14 23.30 -4.62 28.13
N LEU A 15 24.49 -4.25 27.64
CA LEU A 15 24.65 -3.51 26.39
C LEU A 15 24.49 -4.39 25.14
N THR A 16 24.71 -5.70 25.24
CA THR A 16 24.65 -6.64 24.10
C THR A 16 23.22 -7.04 23.72
N PHE A 17 22.24 -6.87 24.62
CA PHE A 17 20.83 -7.20 24.35
C PHE A 17 20.13 -6.17 23.45
N LEU A 18 20.63 -4.94 23.36
CA LEU A 18 20.00 -3.87 22.59
C LEU A 18 20.26 -3.95 21.07
N LEU A 19 21.16 -4.82 20.62
CA LEU A 19 21.56 -4.92 19.19
C LEU A 19 20.79 -5.97 18.38
N TYR A 20 19.95 -6.80 19.02
CA TYR A 20 19.17 -7.84 18.33
C TYR A 20 17.75 -7.40 17.92
N GLY A 21 17.42 -6.12 18.09
CA GLY A 21 16.03 -5.63 18.02
C GLY A 21 15.51 -5.11 16.68
N CYS A 22 16.21 -5.26 15.55
CA CYS A 22 15.69 -4.85 14.25
C CYS A 22 15.65 -6.02 13.27
N SER A 23 14.62 -6.86 13.39
CA SER A 23 14.22 -7.73 12.29
C SER A 23 13.54 -6.86 11.24
N SER A 24 14.23 -6.55 10.14
CA SER A 24 13.60 -5.93 8.99
C SER A 24 12.73 -6.97 8.29
N ASN A 25 11.46 -7.09 8.71
CA ASN A 25 10.46 -7.77 7.90
C ASN A 25 10.23 -6.91 6.66
N SER A 26 10.95 -7.20 5.58
CA SER A 26 10.59 -6.69 4.26
C SER A 26 9.28 -7.36 3.86
N GLU A 27 8.16 -6.72 4.20
CA GLU A 27 6.85 -7.11 3.70
C GLU A 27 6.92 -7.17 2.18
N LYS A 28 6.75 -8.37 1.64
CA LYS A 28 6.80 -8.60 0.20
C LYS A 28 5.60 -7.91 -0.42
N SER A 29 5.83 -6.89 -1.24
CA SER A 29 4.77 -6.24 -2.02
C SER A 29 4.01 -7.27 -2.84
N THR A 30 2.69 -7.37 -2.63
CA THR A 30 1.83 -8.27 -3.40
C THR A 30 1.10 -7.51 -4.49
N VAL A 31 0.93 -8.16 -5.64
CA VAL A 31 0.08 -7.65 -6.72
C VAL A 31 -1.34 -8.14 -6.47
N LYS A 32 -2.28 -7.21 -6.30
CA LYS A 32 -3.71 -7.47 -6.17
C LYS A 32 -4.39 -7.13 -7.48
N GLU A 33 -5.38 -7.92 -7.86
CA GLU A 33 -6.23 -7.63 -9.03
C GLU A 33 -7.67 -7.40 -8.56
N LEU A 34 -8.31 -6.38 -9.13
CA LEU A 34 -9.69 -6.03 -8.80
C LEU A 34 -10.43 -5.60 -10.06
N ASN A 35 -11.66 -6.09 -10.20
CA ASN A 35 -12.57 -5.65 -11.26
C ASN A 35 -13.52 -4.60 -10.70
N ILE A 36 -13.66 -3.48 -11.41
CA ILE A 36 -14.66 -2.44 -11.13
C ILE A 36 -15.47 -2.16 -12.40
N SER A 37 -16.74 -1.82 -12.24
CA SER A 37 -17.61 -1.37 -13.32
C SER A 37 -18.25 -0.03 -13.00
N PHE A 38 -18.39 0.81 -14.02
CA PHE A 38 -19.19 2.03 -13.96
C PHE A 38 -20.38 1.89 -14.91
N GLU A 39 -21.55 1.66 -14.34
CA GLU A 39 -22.79 1.43 -15.09
C GLU A 39 -23.91 2.29 -14.49
N ASN A 40 -24.76 2.88 -15.34
CA ASN A 40 -25.88 3.71 -14.91
C ASN A 40 -25.49 4.77 -13.86
N MET A 41 -24.34 5.41 -14.07
CA MET A 41 -23.75 6.41 -13.16
C MET A 41 -23.35 5.88 -11.76
N LYS A 42 -23.15 4.57 -11.61
CA LYS A 42 -22.78 3.94 -10.34
C LYS A 42 -21.52 3.09 -10.49
N LEU A 43 -20.59 3.29 -9.57
CA LEU A 43 -19.37 2.48 -9.45
C LEU A 43 -19.66 1.22 -8.61
N THR A 44 -19.25 0.06 -9.10
CA THR A 44 -19.35 -1.23 -8.41
C THR A 44 -18.01 -1.98 -8.44
N PRO A 45 -17.47 -2.42 -7.28
CA PRO A 45 -17.86 -2.02 -5.93
C PRO A 45 -17.66 -0.51 -5.70
N ASN A 46 -18.49 0.09 -4.84
CA ASN A 46 -18.40 1.50 -4.49
C ASN A 46 -17.38 1.79 -3.37
N ILE A 47 -16.90 0.76 -2.67
CA ILE A 47 -15.87 0.84 -1.62
C ILE A 47 -14.84 -0.26 -1.87
N ILE A 48 -13.57 0.11 -1.82
CA ILE A 48 -12.43 -0.77 -2.07
C ILE A 48 -11.43 -0.58 -0.92
N ASN A 49 -11.18 -1.63 -0.14
CA ASN A 49 -10.25 -1.60 0.99
C ASN A 49 -9.04 -2.48 0.68
N ILE A 50 -7.85 -1.88 0.59
CA ILE A 50 -6.60 -2.58 0.28
C ILE A 50 -5.47 -1.98 1.13
N GLU A 51 -4.59 -2.84 1.62
CA GLU A 51 -3.42 -2.45 2.41
C GLU A 51 -2.38 -1.69 1.57
N GLU A 52 -1.72 -0.71 2.20
CA GLU A 52 -0.56 -0.02 1.63
C GLU A 52 0.59 -0.99 1.27
N LYS A 53 1.58 -0.49 0.51
CA LYS A 53 2.76 -1.21 0.01
C LYS A 53 2.45 -2.35 -0.98
N ASN A 54 1.19 -2.49 -1.39
CA ASN A 54 0.78 -3.38 -2.46
C ASN A 54 0.71 -2.67 -3.81
N LYS A 55 0.70 -3.46 -4.87
CA LYS A 55 0.40 -2.99 -6.23
C LYS A 55 -1.00 -3.44 -6.60
N LEU A 56 -1.82 -2.54 -7.11
CA LEU A 56 -3.20 -2.84 -7.52
C LEU A 56 -3.33 -2.73 -9.03
N ASN A 57 -3.82 -3.79 -9.66
CA ASN A 57 -4.30 -3.80 -11.03
C ASN A 57 -5.83 -3.67 -11.01
N LEU A 58 -6.33 -2.48 -11.34
CA LEU A 58 -7.74 -2.22 -11.54
C LEU A 58 -8.13 -2.55 -12.99
N ASN A 59 -9.03 -3.51 -13.17
CA ASN A 59 -9.67 -3.78 -14.46
C ASN A 59 -11.02 -3.05 -14.45
N VAL A 60 -11.20 -2.10 -15.35
CA VAL A 60 -12.32 -1.17 -15.37
C VAL A 60 -13.16 -1.38 -16.61
N THR A 61 -14.47 -1.54 -16.44
CA THR A 61 -15.45 -1.52 -17.54
C THR A 61 -16.44 -0.37 -17.34
N SER A 62 -17.02 0.12 -18.43
CA SER A 62 -18.10 1.11 -18.37
C SER A 62 -19.07 0.99 -19.54
N ASP A 63 -20.32 1.39 -19.31
CA ASP A 63 -21.39 1.49 -20.31
C ASP A 63 -21.33 2.79 -21.15
N ILE A 64 -20.41 3.70 -20.82
CA ILE A 64 -20.13 4.95 -21.53
C ILE A 64 -18.62 5.18 -21.71
N ASP A 65 -18.25 6.06 -22.64
CA ASP A 65 -16.87 6.57 -22.72
C ASP A 65 -16.64 7.60 -21.60
N GLY A 66 -15.46 7.59 -20.99
CA GLY A 66 -15.18 8.47 -19.87
C GLY A 66 -13.72 8.50 -19.44
N LYS A 67 -13.46 9.10 -18.27
CA LYS A 67 -12.12 9.23 -17.70
C LYS A 67 -12.17 8.92 -16.22
N LEU A 68 -11.54 7.83 -15.81
CA LEU A 68 -11.37 7.51 -14.39
C LEU A 68 -10.29 8.42 -13.80
N HIS A 69 -10.57 9.02 -12.65
CA HIS A 69 -9.60 9.77 -11.85
C HIS A 69 -9.58 9.22 -10.42
N ILE A 70 -8.38 8.86 -9.94
CA ILE A 70 -8.17 8.40 -8.57
C ILE A 70 -7.43 9.50 -7.81
N HIS A 71 -8.15 10.18 -6.91
CA HIS A 71 -7.60 11.22 -6.08
C HIS A 71 -6.49 10.65 -5.15
N GLY A 72 -5.56 11.50 -4.74
CA GLY A 72 -4.41 11.11 -3.90
C GLY A 72 -3.29 10.38 -4.64
N TYR A 73 -3.59 9.67 -5.73
CA TYR A 73 -2.58 8.99 -6.56
C TYR A 73 -2.24 9.74 -7.86
N ASN A 74 -2.99 10.80 -8.21
CA ASN A 74 -2.83 11.57 -9.45
C ASN A 74 -2.85 10.67 -10.70
N ILE A 75 -3.75 9.67 -10.69
CA ILE A 75 -3.91 8.69 -11.77
C ILE A 75 -5.15 9.03 -12.57
N GLU A 76 -4.96 9.14 -13.87
CA GLU A 76 -6.02 9.38 -14.84
C GLU A 76 -6.00 8.30 -15.92
N GLY A 77 -7.14 7.69 -16.20
CA GLY A 77 -7.26 6.62 -17.21
C GLY A 77 -8.43 6.87 -18.14
N LYS A 78 -8.18 6.88 -19.46
CA LYS A 78 -9.26 6.91 -20.46
C LYS A 78 -9.95 5.54 -20.46
N ILE A 79 -11.27 5.55 -20.27
CA ILE A 79 -12.10 4.34 -20.28
C ILE A 79 -12.96 4.38 -21.54
N SER A 80 -12.91 3.31 -22.33
CA SER A 80 -13.75 3.18 -23.52
C SER A 80 -14.97 2.33 -23.21
N LYS A 81 -16.13 2.74 -23.74
CA LYS A 81 -17.38 2.02 -23.60
C LYS A 81 -17.24 0.55 -23.98
N ASN A 82 -17.77 -0.32 -23.13
CA ASN A 82 -17.83 -1.77 -23.30
C ASN A 82 -16.46 -2.44 -23.56
N LYS A 83 -15.37 -1.80 -23.12
CA LYS A 83 -14.00 -2.34 -23.21
C LYS A 83 -13.35 -2.35 -21.84
N MET A 84 -12.65 -3.44 -21.54
CA MET A 84 -11.85 -3.53 -20.33
C MET A 84 -10.60 -2.66 -20.46
N SER A 85 -10.44 -1.75 -19.51
CA SER A 85 -9.25 -0.90 -19.37
C SER A 85 -8.48 -1.34 -18.12
N LYS A 86 -7.15 -1.40 -18.19
CA LYS A 86 -6.30 -1.79 -17.05
C LYS A 86 -5.55 -0.57 -16.51
N ILE A 87 -5.69 -0.31 -15.22
CA ILE A 87 -4.99 0.77 -14.51
C ILE A 87 -4.16 0.13 -13.40
N THR A 88 -2.88 0.49 -13.33
CA THR A 88 -1.96 -0.03 -12.33
C THR A 88 -1.59 1.06 -11.34
N ILE A 89 -1.74 0.77 -10.06
CA ILE A 89 -1.57 1.71 -8.95
C ILE A 89 -0.55 1.13 -7.97
N ASN A 90 0.44 1.92 -7.58
CA ASN A 90 1.33 1.58 -6.47
C ASN A 90 0.75 2.23 -5.20
N LEU A 91 0.25 1.41 -4.26
CA LEU A 91 -0.45 1.89 -3.06
C LEU A 91 0.57 2.35 -2.01
N ASN A 92 1.09 3.57 -2.14
CA ASN A 92 2.12 4.14 -1.28
C ASN A 92 1.58 5.12 -0.22
N ALA A 93 0.25 5.28 -0.11
CA ALA A 93 -0.38 6.16 0.86
C ALA A 93 -1.60 5.49 1.52
N THR A 94 -1.76 5.70 2.82
CA THR A 94 -2.96 5.31 3.56
C THR A 94 -3.97 6.45 3.60
N GLY A 95 -5.25 6.13 3.49
CA GLY A 95 -6.33 7.11 3.51
C GLY A 95 -7.55 6.67 2.70
N SER A 96 -8.59 7.49 2.73
CA SER A 96 -9.77 7.32 1.89
C SER A 96 -9.66 8.24 0.67
N PHE A 97 -9.54 7.64 -0.50
CA PHE A 97 -9.32 8.35 -1.75
C PHE A 97 -10.56 8.22 -2.66
N PRO A 98 -11.22 9.33 -3.00
CA PRO A 98 -12.33 9.29 -3.93
C PRO A 98 -11.92 8.78 -5.32
N ILE A 99 -12.81 8.01 -5.95
CA ILE A 99 -12.71 7.62 -7.35
C ILE A 99 -13.81 8.36 -8.10
N ALA A 100 -13.42 9.14 -9.10
CA ALA A 100 -14.31 9.88 -9.99
C ALA A 100 -14.27 9.27 -11.39
N PHE A 101 -15.37 9.37 -12.13
CA PHE A 101 -15.54 8.88 -13.49
C PHE A 101 -16.20 9.95 -14.37
#